data_AF-A0AAD7TL49-F1
#
_entry.id   AF-A0AAD7TL49-F1
#
_cell.length_a   1.000
_cell.length_b   1.000
_cell.length_c   1.000
_cell.angle_alpha   90.00
_cell.angle_beta   90.00
_cell.angle_gamma   90.00
#
_symmetry.space_group_name_H-M   'P 1'
#
loop_
_entity.id
_entity.type
_entity.pdbx_description
1 polymer ?
#
loop_
_entity_poly.entity_id
_entity_poly.type
_entity_poly.pdbx_seq_one_letter_code
_entity_poly.pdbx_strand_id
1 'polypeptide(L)'
;MPTPGDSSTEQARPVLGHVNLMVDTLIANAPPNELRAFLRDTLGSTDPSVTGTLLMVARRHLERTNATALPTAGTLFVQSADGGGWEATGELSATLARSRTFYGAGMGLAALAVLTEVVKSAVGLRWEEDSRMEAVLAEVDEDLTQAIQSAKEEIDGGRVPEAVQARMVHDALRQALLEDKKDVESWGGDFPFGRALPSVELWKV
;
A
#
# COMPACT_ATOMS: atom_id res chain seq x y z
N MET A 1 47.19 -44.16 -0.57
CA MET A 1 46.66 -43.12 -1.48
C MET A 1 45.23 -43.49 -1.84
N PRO A 2 44.20 -42.98 -1.14
CA PRO A 2 42.81 -43.16 -1.51
C PRO A 2 42.29 -41.97 -2.35
N THR A 3 41.51 -42.27 -3.39
CA THR A 3 40.80 -41.32 -4.25
C THR A 3 39.62 -40.65 -3.50
N PRO A 4 39.44 -39.32 -3.58
CA PRO A 4 38.24 -38.67 -3.09
C PRO A 4 37.11 -38.81 -4.10
N GLY A 5 35.98 -39.36 -3.66
CA GLY A 5 34.72 -39.31 -4.41
C GLY A 5 34.08 -37.94 -4.22
N ASP A 6 33.91 -37.22 -5.32
CA ASP A 6 33.11 -36.00 -5.40
C ASP A 6 31.66 -36.29 -5.02
N SER A 7 31.23 -35.85 -3.83
CA SER A 7 29.81 -35.68 -3.52
C SER A 7 29.37 -34.32 -4.02
N SER A 8 29.09 -34.28 -5.33
CA SER A 8 28.40 -33.20 -6.02
C SER A 8 27.13 -32.83 -5.26
N THR A 9 27.12 -31.62 -4.70
CA THR A 9 25.95 -30.99 -4.10
C THR A 9 24.97 -30.74 -5.24
N GLU A 10 23.99 -31.64 -5.42
CA GLU A 10 22.85 -31.40 -6.29
C GLU A 10 22.11 -30.16 -5.77
N GLN A 11 22.40 -29.01 -6.40
CA GLN A 11 21.57 -27.82 -6.31
C GLN A 11 20.20 -28.19 -6.89
N ALA A 12 19.26 -28.51 -6.01
CA ALA A 12 17.86 -28.67 -6.36
C ALA A 12 17.36 -27.36 -6.98
N ARG A 13 17.26 -27.33 -8.31
CA ARG A 13 16.53 -26.28 -9.02
C ARG A 13 15.08 -26.33 -8.55
N PRO A 14 14.46 -25.19 -8.17
CA PRO A 14 13.05 -25.19 -7.81
C PRO A 14 12.24 -25.63 -9.05
N VAL A 15 11.55 -26.75 -8.91
CA VAL A 15 10.56 -27.19 -9.89
C VAL A 15 9.43 -26.17 -9.82
N LEU A 16 9.32 -25.32 -10.85
CA LEU A 16 8.12 -24.53 -11.09
C LEU A 16 6.97 -25.52 -11.33
N GLY A 17 6.24 -25.85 -10.28
CA GLY A 17 5.06 -26.70 -10.36
C GLY A 17 4.03 -26.01 -11.25
N HIS A 18 3.77 -26.57 -12.42
CA HIS A 18 2.65 -26.13 -13.24
C HIS A 18 1.36 -26.28 -12.43
N VAL A 19 0.53 -25.24 -12.42
CA VAL A 19 -0.85 -25.36 -11.92
C VAL A 19 -1.54 -26.40 -12.79
N ASN A 20 -2.15 -27.42 -12.17
CA ASN A 20 -2.85 -28.47 -12.93
C ASN A 20 -3.99 -27.83 -13.74
N LEU A 21 -4.22 -28.33 -14.96
CA LEU A 21 -5.29 -27.90 -15.87
C LEU A 21 -6.66 -27.71 -15.20
N MET A 22 -7.04 -28.57 -14.24
CA MET A 22 -8.33 -28.44 -13.53
C MET A 22 -8.37 -27.19 -12.65
N VAL A 23 -7.27 -26.90 -11.95
CA VAL A 23 -7.15 -25.70 -11.12
C VAL A 23 -7.06 -24.45 -11.99
N ASP A 24 -6.32 -24.53 -13.10
CA ASP A 24 -6.21 -23.43 -14.06
C ASP A 24 -7.57 -23.08 -14.69
N THR A 25 -8.34 -24.11 -15.06
CA THR A 25 -9.71 -23.94 -15.57
C THR A 25 -10.63 -23.30 -14.52
N LEU A 26 -10.51 -23.70 -13.25
CA LEU A 26 -11.26 -23.08 -12.15
C LEU A 26 -10.87 -21.60 -12.00
N ILE A 27 -9.57 -21.28 -11.94
CA ILE A 27 -9.06 -19.91 -11.80
C ILE A 27 -9.53 -19.01 -12.97
N ALA A 28 -9.51 -19.54 -14.19
CA ALA A 28 -9.88 -18.80 -15.39
C ALA A 28 -11.38 -18.47 -15.49
N ASN A 29 -12.25 -19.27 -14.84
CA ASN A 29 -13.70 -19.18 -15.02
C ASN A 29 -14.48 -18.77 -13.76
N ALA A 30 -13.89 -18.93 -12.56
CA ALA A 30 -14.58 -18.55 -11.33
C ALA A 30 -14.71 -17.02 -11.22
N PRO A 31 -15.87 -16.51 -10.77
CA PRO A 31 -16.05 -15.07 -10.57
C PRO A 31 -15.11 -14.57 -9.45
N PRO A 32 -14.67 -13.29 -9.50
CA PRO A 32 -13.70 -12.77 -8.53
C PRO A 32 -14.13 -12.90 -7.06
N ASN A 33 -15.44 -12.83 -6.78
CA ASN A 33 -15.96 -13.00 -5.42
C ASN A 33 -15.77 -14.44 -4.91
N GLU A 34 -15.94 -15.44 -5.76
CA GLU A 34 -15.70 -16.85 -5.40
C GLU A 34 -14.21 -17.11 -5.22
N LEU A 35 -13.36 -16.59 -6.11
CA LEU A 35 -11.90 -16.69 -5.95
C LEU A 35 -11.42 -16.09 -4.62
N ARG A 36 -11.98 -14.94 -4.20
CA ARG A 36 -11.67 -14.36 -2.89
C ARG A 36 -12.16 -15.23 -1.73
N ALA A 37 -13.33 -15.87 -1.86
CA ALA A 37 -13.85 -16.78 -0.84
C ALA A 37 -12.95 -18.02 -0.71
N PHE A 38 -12.64 -18.69 -1.83
CA PHE A 38 -11.74 -19.85 -1.85
C PHE A 38 -10.37 -19.52 -1.27
N LEU A 39 -9.81 -18.35 -1.62
CA LEU A 39 -8.53 -17.92 -1.10
C LEU A 39 -8.60 -17.67 0.42
N ARG A 40 -9.61 -16.96 0.92
CA ARG A 40 -9.78 -16.73 2.36
C ARG A 40 -9.95 -18.03 3.14
N ASP A 41 -10.78 -18.95 2.66
CA ASP A 41 -11.02 -20.24 3.30
C ASP A 41 -9.74 -21.10 3.28
N THR A 42 -9.00 -21.10 2.17
CA THR A 42 -7.72 -21.80 2.06
C THR A 42 -6.70 -21.23 3.05
N LEU A 43 -6.51 -19.90 3.08
CA LEU A 43 -5.57 -19.26 4.01
C LEU A 43 -5.99 -19.43 5.48
N GLY A 44 -7.29 -19.46 5.77
CA GLY A 44 -7.81 -19.66 7.12
C GLY A 44 -7.71 -21.11 7.61
N SER A 45 -7.57 -22.09 6.71
CA SER A 45 -7.52 -23.52 7.03
C SER A 45 -6.16 -24.18 6.80
N THR A 46 -5.17 -23.43 6.32
CA THR A 46 -3.81 -23.93 6.05
C THR A 46 -2.79 -23.34 7.02
N ASP A 47 -1.56 -23.87 6.98
CA ASP A 47 -0.44 -23.38 7.79
C ASP A 47 -0.07 -21.93 7.43
N PRO A 48 0.32 -21.08 8.40
CA PRO A 48 0.71 -19.68 8.15
C PRO A 48 1.79 -19.48 7.08
N SER A 49 2.63 -20.49 6.81
CA SER A 49 3.62 -20.46 5.72
C SER A 49 2.99 -20.30 4.32
N VAL A 50 1.75 -20.74 4.12
CA VAL A 50 1.00 -20.55 2.87
C VAL A 50 0.67 -19.08 2.67
N THR A 51 0.20 -18.39 3.71
CA THR A 51 0.01 -16.94 3.70
C THR A 51 1.31 -16.20 3.40
N GLY A 52 2.41 -16.59 4.05
CA GLY A 52 3.73 -16.01 3.77
C GLY A 52 4.16 -16.17 2.32
N THR A 53 3.90 -17.33 1.71
CA THR A 53 4.18 -17.63 0.31
C THR A 53 3.32 -16.78 -0.64
N LEU A 54 2.02 -16.67 -0.37
CA LEU A 54 1.11 -15.83 -1.15
C LEU A 54 1.59 -14.37 -1.15
N LEU A 55 1.88 -13.83 0.03
CA LEU A 55 2.34 -12.44 0.16
C LEU A 55 3.69 -12.23 -0.55
N MET A 56 4.62 -13.19 -0.48
CA MET A 56 5.87 -13.14 -1.24
C MET A 56 5.62 -13.09 -2.76
N VAL A 57 4.71 -13.90 -3.28
CA VAL A 57 4.35 -13.90 -4.71
C VAL A 57 3.68 -12.58 -5.09
N ALA A 58 2.77 -12.06 -4.26
CA ALA A 58 2.11 -10.79 -4.47
C ALA A 58 3.11 -9.63 -4.55
N ARG A 59 4.05 -9.54 -3.61
CA ARG A 59 5.13 -8.53 -3.63
C ARG A 59 5.94 -8.59 -4.91
N ARG A 60 6.44 -9.79 -5.27
CA ARG A 60 7.20 -10.01 -6.51
C ARG A 60 6.41 -9.59 -7.75
N HIS A 61 5.09 -9.84 -7.78
CA HIS A 61 4.25 -9.44 -8.89
C HIS A 61 4.16 -7.91 -8.97
N LEU A 62 3.86 -7.24 -7.84
CA LEU A 62 3.72 -5.79 -7.75
C LEU A 62 5.00 -5.03 -8.13
N GLU A 63 6.17 -5.54 -7.71
CA GLU A 63 7.48 -5.01 -8.11
C GLU A 63 7.71 -5.10 -9.62
N ARG A 64 7.25 -6.19 -10.26
CA ARG A 64 7.46 -6.43 -11.70
C ARG A 64 6.55 -5.59 -12.59
N THR A 65 5.35 -5.27 -12.13
CA THR A 65 4.36 -4.53 -12.93
C THR A 65 4.52 -3.02 -12.81
N ASN A 66 5.62 -2.53 -12.22
CA ASN A 66 5.82 -1.11 -11.90
C ASN A 66 4.60 -0.50 -11.19
N ALA A 67 3.94 -1.27 -10.33
CA ALA A 67 2.73 -0.80 -9.65
C ALA A 67 3.05 0.42 -8.75
N THR A 68 4.31 0.58 -8.34
CA THR A 68 4.80 1.65 -7.45
C THR A 68 4.86 3.03 -8.10
N ALA A 69 4.35 3.18 -9.32
CA ALA A 69 4.24 4.48 -9.97
C ALA A 69 3.43 5.46 -9.09
N LEU A 70 4.02 6.63 -8.86
CA LEU A 70 3.38 7.72 -8.14
C LEU A 70 2.24 8.31 -8.97
N PRO A 71 1.15 8.77 -8.34
CA PRO A 71 0.08 9.45 -9.04
C PRO A 71 0.60 10.72 -9.72
N THR A 72 -0.06 11.13 -10.82
CA THR A 72 0.31 12.36 -11.52
C THR A 72 -0.23 13.57 -10.74
N ALA A 73 0.60 14.60 -10.57
CA ALA A 73 0.16 15.82 -9.90
C ALA A 73 -1.06 16.44 -10.60
N GLY A 74 -2.06 16.87 -9.82
CA GLY A 74 -3.27 17.50 -10.34
C GLY A 74 -4.31 16.56 -10.95
N THR A 75 -4.13 15.23 -10.89
CA THR A 75 -5.14 14.27 -11.38
C THR A 75 -6.03 13.69 -10.28
N LEU A 76 -5.66 13.85 -9.01
CA LEU A 76 -6.35 13.25 -7.85
C LEU A 76 -7.60 14.02 -7.42
N PHE A 77 -7.60 15.33 -7.63
CA PHE A 77 -8.67 16.23 -7.26
C PHE A 77 -9.00 17.17 -8.41
N VAL A 78 -10.27 17.53 -8.55
CA VAL A 78 -10.75 18.45 -9.57
C VAL A 78 -11.72 19.45 -8.94
N GLN A 79 -11.70 20.69 -9.43
CA GLN A 79 -12.69 21.67 -9.00
C GLN A 79 -14.03 21.37 -9.67
N SER A 80 -15.10 21.35 -8.90
CA SER A 80 -16.43 21.05 -9.42
C SER A 80 -16.89 22.14 -10.40
N ALA A 81 -17.53 21.72 -11.48
CA ALA A 81 -17.92 22.60 -12.58
C ALA A 81 -19.02 23.61 -12.20
N ASP A 82 -19.76 23.32 -11.13
CA ASP A 82 -20.80 24.18 -10.56
C ASP A 82 -20.26 25.19 -9.53
N GLY A 83 -18.95 25.19 -9.28
CA GLY A 83 -18.31 26.03 -8.26
C GLY A 83 -18.44 25.50 -6.84
N GLY A 84 -18.97 24.28 -6.64
CA GLY A 84 -19.21 23.63 -5.35
C GLY A 84 -17.97 23.13 -4.60
N GLY A 85 -16.78 23.62 -4.93
CA GLY A 85 -15.53 23.24 -4.26
C GLY A 85 -14.74 22.16 -5.00
N TRP A 86 -13.99 21.34 -4.25
CA TRP A 86 -13.12 20.29 -4.78
C TRP A 86 -13.75 18.91 -4.64
N GLU A 87 -13.52 18.06 -5.64
CA GLU A 87 -14.01 16.70 -5.69
C GLU A 87 -12.88 15.70 -5.97
N ALA A 88 -12.99 14.53 -5.34
CA ALA A 88 -12.14 13.38 -5.60
C ALA A 88 -12.40 12.80 -7.00
N THR A 89 -11.34 12.52 -7.74
CA THR A 89 -11.45 11.90 -9.06
C THR A 89 -11.43 10.37 -8.97
N GLY A 90 -11.76 9.70 -10.08
CA GLY A 90 -11.58 8.24 -10.19
C GLY A 90 -10.11 7.80 -10.07
N GLU A 91 -9.16 8.69 -10.38
CA GLU A 91 -7.72 8.41 -10.22
C GLU A 91 -7.34 8.33 -8.74
N LEU A 92 -7.97 9.13 -7.87
CA LEU A 92 -7.79 8.99 -6.43
C LEU A 92 -8.28 7.63 -5.95
N SER A 93 -9.49 7.22 -6.34
CA SER A 93 -10.01 5.89 -5.95
C SER A 93 -9.10 4.75 -6.42
N ALA A 94 -8.57 4.83 -7.63
CA ALA A 94 -7.61 3.85 -8.15
C ALA A 94 -6.27 3.88 -7.38
N THR A 95 -5.79 5.07 -7.02
CA THR A 95 -4.56 5.27 -6.24
C THR A 95 -4.69 4.72 -4.82
N LEU A 96 -5.82 4.97 -4.15
CA LEU A 96 -6.12 4.39 -2.84
C LEU A 96 -6.18 2.87 -2.94
N ALA A 97 -6.98 2.30 -3.85
CA ALA A 97 -7.05 0.84 -4.03
C ALA A 97 -5.67 0.19 -4.28
N ARG A 98 -4.80 0.86 -5.04
CA ARG A 98 -3.42 0.43 -5.27
C ARG A 98 -2.59 0.48 -3.98
N SER A 99 -2.68 1.56 -3.21
CA SER A 99 -2.04 1.66 -1.88
C SER A 99 -2.51 0.55 -0.93
N ARG A 100 -3.83 0.26 -0.90
CA ARG A 100 -4.40 -0.84 -0.11
C ARG A 100 -3.83 -2.20 -0.49
N THR A 101 -3.53 -2.39 -1.77
CA THR A 101 -2.86 -3.59 -2.27
C THR A 101 -1.41 -3.69 -1.76
N PHE A 102 -0.68 -2.57 -1.70
CA PHE A 102 0.70 -2.55 -1.17
C PHE A 102 0.77 -2.85 0.31
N TYR A 103 0.05 -2.11 1.16
CA TYR A 103 0.15 -2.33 2.60
C TYR A 103 -0.45 -3.70 2.98
N GLY A 104 -1.45 -4.20 2.24
CA GLY A 104 -1.99 -5.55 2.39
C GLY A 104 -1.01 -6.66 1.96
N ALA A 105 -0.08 -6.36 1.05
CA ALA A 105 1.02 -7.26 0.67
C ALA A 105 2.24 -7.16 1.61
N GLY A 106 2.19 -6.31 2.64
CA GLY A 106 3.30 -6.03 3.55
C GLY A 106 4.40 -5.15 2.91
N MET A 107 4.02 -4.30 1.95
CA MET A 107 4.88 -3.28 1.32
C MET A 107 4.47 -1.88 1.81
N GLY A 108 4.50 -1.67 3.12
CA GLY A 108 4.03 -0.44 3.75
C GLY A 108 4.80 0.80 3.31
N LEU A 109 6.13 0.72 3.13
CA LEU A 109 6.92 1.87 2.65
C LEU A 109 6.50 2.30 1.24
N ALA A 110 6.20 1.35 0.35
CA ALA A 110 5.71 1.66 -0.99
C ALA A 110 4.31 2.29 -0.96
N ALA A 111 3.43 1.80 -0.07
CA ALA A 111 2.11 2.39 0.16
C ALA A 111 2.21 3.84 0.66
N LEU A 112 3.08 4.10 1.63
CA LEU A 112 3.30 5.44 2.19
C LEU A 112 3.86 6.41 1.17
N ALA A 113 4.76 5.98 0.28
CA ALA A 113 5.26 6.83 -0.80
C ALA A 113 4.11 7.31 -1.71
N VAL A 114 3.16 6.43 -2.05
CA VAL A 114 1.97 6.78 -2.85
C VAL A 114 1.02 7.70 -2.08
N LEU A 115 0.70 7.37 -0.82
CA LEU A 115 -0.22 8.17 0.00
C LEU A 115 0.35 9.55 0.35
N THR A 116 1.68 9.68 0.42
CA THR A 116 2.35 10.97 0.62
C THR A 116 2.02 11.94 -0.53
N GLU A 117 1.97 11.46 -1.77
CA GLU A 117 1.58 12.29 -2.91
C GLU A 117 0.09 12.66 -2.91
N VAL A 118 -0.76 11.81 -2.32
CA VAL A 118 -2.17 12.15 -2.07
C VAL A 118 -2.27 13.30 -1.07
N VAL A 119 -1.57 13.24 0.07
CA VAL A 119 -1.55 14.30 1.08
C VAL A 119 -1.00 15.60 0.48
N LYS A 120 0.12 15.55 -0.26
CA LYS A 120 0.65 16.74 -0.95
C LYS A 120 -0.33 17.36 -1.93
N SER A 121 -1.13 16.54 -2.60
CA SER A 121 -2.16 17.01 -3.53
C SER A 121 -3.39 17.58 -2.83
N ALA A 122 -3.56 17.32 -1.53
CA ALA A 122 -4.63 17.89 -0.70
C ALA A 122 -4.29 19.30 -0.17
N VAL A 123 -3.01 19.67 -0.16
CA VAL A 123 -2.57 21.01 0.25
C VAL A 123 -3.19 22.09 -0.65
N GLY A 124 -3.79 23.11 -0.05
CA GLY A 124 -4.47 24.20 -0.75
C GLY A 124 -5.91 23.88 -1.16
N LEU A 125 -6.38 22.65 -0.94
CA LEU A 125 -7.78 22.31 -1.12
C LEU A 125 -8.57 22.81 0.09
N ARG A 126 -9.77 23.33 -0.18
CA ARG A 126 -10.73 23.70 0.86
C ARG A 126 -11.97 22.86 0.71
N TRP A 127 -12.51 22.42 1.82
CA TRP A 127 -13.73 21.61 1.89
C TRP A 127 -14.60 22.11 3.05
N GLU A 128 -15.87 21.73 2.99
CA GLU A 128 -16.82 21.99 4.06
C GLU A 128 -16.89 20.78 5.01
N GLU A 129 -17.26 21.03 6.26
CA GLU A 129 -17.59 19.98 7.23
C GLU A 129 -18.80 19.18 6.74
N ASP A 130 -18.83 17.88 7.05
CA ASP A 130 -19.78 16.87 6.58
C ASP A 130 -19.84 16.71 5.05
N SER A 131 -18.85 17.24 4.32
CA SER A 131 -18.80 17.12 2.86
C SER A 131 -18.27 15.75 2.41
N ARG A 132 -18.57 15.40 1.15
CA ARG A 132 -17.99 14.21 0.53
C ARG A 132 -16.47 14.27 0.47
N MET A 133 -15.90 15.46 0.33
CA MET A 133 -14.45 15.66 0.30
C MET A 133 -13.83 15.36 1.66
N GLU A 134 -14.43 15.82 2.75
CA GLU A 134 -14.00 15.47 4.10
C GLU A 134 -14.05 13.96 4.33
N ALA A 135 -15.14 13.30 3.94
CA ALA A 135 -15.27 11.84 4.07
C ALA A 135 -14.15 11.09 3.32
N VAL A 136 -13.79 11.56 2.11
CA VAL A 136 -12.67 10.99 1.35
C VAL A 136 -11.34 11.21 2.06
N LEU A 137 -11.08 12.40 2.62
CA LEU A 137 -9.85 12.67 3.36
C LEU A 137 -9.76 11.83 4.65
N ALA A 138 -10.89 11.55 5.29
CA ALA A 138 -10.97 10.63 6.43
C ALA A 138 -10.63 9.18 6.03
N GLU A 139 -11.03 8.72 4.84
CA GLU A 139 -10.58 7.42 4.29
C GLU A 139 -9.07 7.42 4.03
N VAL A 140 -8.50 8.52 3.54
CA VAL A 140 -7.05 8.66 3.34
C VAL A 140 -6.30 8.59 4.67
N ASP A 141 -6.81 9.25 5.72
CA ASP A 141 -6.26 9.15 7.08
C ASP A 141 -6.26 7.70 7.59
N GLU A 142 -7.34 6.95 7.34
CA GLU A 142 -7.39 5.53 7.69
C GLU A 142 -6.33 4.72 6.92
N ASP A 143 -6.24 4.89 5.60
CA ASP A 143 -5.26 4.20 4.77
C ASP A 143 -3.82 4.52 5.18
N LEU A 144 -3.53 5.77 5.58
CA LEU A 144 -2.24 6.19 6.12
C LEU A 144 -1.89 5.42 7.40
N THR A 145 -2.83 5.29 8.34
CA THR A 145 -2.56 4.53 9.58
C THR A 145 -2.27 3.05 9.31
N GLN A 146 -2.99 2.42 8.37
CA GLN A 146 -2.74 1.04 7.97
C GLN A 146 -1.40 0.89 7.26
N ALA A 147 -1.04 1.83 6.39
CA ALA A 147 0.25 1.84 5.71
C ALA A 147 1.43 2.05 6.68
N ILE A 148 1.28 2.93 7.69
CA ILE A 148 2.28 3.12 8.76
C ILE A 148 2.48 1.82 9.55
N GLN A 149 1.39 1.14 9.90
CA GLN A 149 1.47 -0.13 10.62
C GLN A 149 2.16 -1.21 9.77
N SER A 150 1.78 -1.34 8.50
CA SER A 150 2.42 -2.26 7.56
C SER A 150 3.90 -1.96 7.38
N ALA A 151 4.31 -0.68 7.35
CA ALA A 151 5.71 -0.28 7.22
C ALA A 151 6.53 -0.65 8.46
N LYS A 152 5.95 -0.52 9.66
CA LYS A 152 6.58 -1.00 10.91
C LYS A 152 6.84 -2.50 10.85
N GLU A 153 5.83 -3.29 10.46
CA GLU A 153 5.96 -4.75 10.31
C GLU A 153 6.93 -5.16 9.18
N GLU A 154 7.03 -4.35 8.13
CA GLU A 154 8.01 -4.51 7.05
C GLU A 154 9.44 -4.37 7.56
N ILE A 155 9.71 -3.34 8.38
CA ILE A 155 11.01 -3.08 8.99
C ILE A 155 11.33 -4.15 10.04
N ASP A 156 10.42 -4.41 10.98
CA ASP A 156 10.61 -5.37 12.08
C ASP A 156 10.83 -6.79 11.54
N GLY A 157 10.19 -7.12 10.41
CA GLY A 157 10.38 -8.38 9.71
C GLY A 157 11.67 -8.47 8.89
N GLY A 158 12.56 -7.48 8.95
CA GLY A 158 13.85 -7.46 8.24
C GLY A 158 13.73 -7.43 6.72
N ARG A 159 12.59 -6.96 6.18
CA ARG A 159 12.34 -6.92 4.73
C ARG A 159 12.81 -5.63 4.08
N VAL A 160 13.14 -4.62 4.88
CA VAL A 160 13.70 -3.36 4.40
C VAL A 160 15.24 -3.45 4.43
N PRO A 161 15.91 -3.50 3.27
CA PRO A 161 17.37 -3.61 3.21
C PRO A 161 18.07 -2.31 3.63
N GLU A 162 17.39 -1.16 3.49
CA GLU A 162 17.99 0.17 3.67
C GLU A 162 17.20 1.01 4.68
N ALA A 163 17.75 1.18 5.88
CA ALA A 163 17.17 2.06 6.90
C ALA A 163 17.06 3.54 6.43
N VAL A 164 17.84 3.94 5.43
CA VAL A 164 17.76 5.27 4.81
C VAL A 164 16.45 5.45 4.07
N GLN A 165 16.00 4.44 3.30
CA GLN A 165 14.75 4.51 2.56
C GLN A 165 13.55 4.69 3.49
N ALA A 166 13.53 3.94 4.59
CA ALA A 166 12.48 4.08 5.60
C ALA A 166 12.42 5.50 6.19
N ARG A 167 13.57 6.07 6.56
CA ARG A 167 13.65 7.45 7.07
C ARG A 167 13.19 8.46 6.04
N MET A 168 13.59 8.32 4.77
CA MET A 168 13.17 9.23 3.70
C MET A 168 11.65 9.24 3.52
N VAL A 169 11.01 8.06 3.51
CA VAL A 169 9.55 7.94 3.39
C VAL A 169 8.86 8.52 4.63
N HIS A 170 9.37 8.22 5.82
CA HIS A 170 8.87 8.79 7.08
C HIS A 170 8.92 10.32 7.07
N ASP A 171 10.07 10.90 6.74
CA ASP A 171 10.29 12.35 6.78
C ASP A 171 9.44 13.07 5.71
N ALA A 172 9.33 12.48 4.51
CA ALA A 172 8.49 13.02 3.45
C ALA A 172 7.00 13.04 3.83
N LEU A 173 6.49 11.96 4.45
CA LEU A 173 5.11 11.92 4.93
C LEU A 173 4.87 12.92 6.05
N ARG A 174 5.78 12.94 7.04
CA ARG A 174 5.71 13.88 8.16
C ARG A 174 5.67 15.33 7.67
N GLN A 175 6.53 15.67 6.70
CA GLN A 175 6.56 17.00 6.11
C GLN A 175 5.24 17.32 5.40
N ALA A 176 4.73 16.42 4.55
CA ALA A 176 3.47 16.63 3.82
C ALA A 176 2.29 16.86 4.78
N LEU A 177 2.18 16.08 5.85
CA LEU A 177 1.12 16.22 6.86
C LEU A 177 1.21 17.55 7.63
N LEU A 178 2.43 18.01 7.93
CA LEU A 178 2.63 19.30 8.61
C LEU A 178 2.33 20.49 7.68
N GLU A 179 2.68 20.37 6.40
CA GLU A 179 2.34 21.37 5.39
C GLU A 179 0.82 21.48 5.20
N ASP A 180 0.14 20.35 5.06
CA ASP A 180 -1.32 20.29 4.96
C ASP A 180 -2.00 20.85 6.22
N LYS A 181 -1.55 20.44 7.41
CA LYS A 181 -2.06 20.97 8.68
C LYS A 181 -1.98 22.49 8.75
N LYS A 182 -0.83 23.05 8.39
CA LYS A 182 -0.63 24.51 8.39
C LYS A 182 -1.54 25.20 7.38
N ASP A 183 -1.75 24.62 6.20
CA ASP A 183 -2.65 25.14 5.19
C ASP A 183 -4.10 25.15 5.69
N VAL A 184 -4.57 24.03 6.24
CA VAL A 184 -5.92 23.86 6.79
C VAL A 184 -6.21 24.85 7.92
N GLU A 185 -5.27 24.98 8.86
CA GLU A 185 -5.36 25.95 9.96
C GLU A 185 -5.43 27.40 9.45
N SER A 186 -4.83 27.71 8.30
CA SER A 186 -4.78 29.08 7.76
C SER A 186 -6.13 29.60 7.28
N TRP A 187 -7.04 28.71 6.87
CA TRP A 187 -8.40 29.05 6.46
C TRP A 187 -9.45 28.66 7.51
N GLY A 188 -9.01 28.15 8.67
CA GLY A 188 -9.87 27.81 9.81
C GLY A 188 -10.63 26.48 9.63
N GLY A 189 -10.12 25.58 8.80
CA GLY A 189 -10.68 24.24 8.63
C GLY A 189 -10.24 23.27 9.70
N ASP A 190 -10.91 22.11 9.74
CA ASP A 190 -10.52 20.99 10.59
C ASP A 190 -9.54 20.06 9.86
N PHE A 191 -8.39 19.83 10.48
CA PHE A 191 -7.33 19.01 9.91
C PHE A 191 -7.78 17.54 9.79
N PRO A 192 -7.78 16.94 8.58
CA PRO A 192 -8.45 15.67 8.35
C PRO A 192 -7.58 14.47 8.74
N PHE A 193 -6.25 14.64 8.82
CA PHE A 193 -5.30 13.56 9.09
C PHE A 193 -4.95 13.40 10.58
N GLY A 194 -5.98 13.48 11.42
CA GLY A 194 -5.85 13.50 12.88
C GLY A 194 -5.27 12.22 13.49
N ARG A 195 -5.38 11.06 12.81
CA ARG A 195 -4.81 9.79 13.29
C ARG A 195 -3.42 9.54 12.70
N ALA A 196 -3.21 9.88 11.42
CA ALA A 196 -1.95 9.65 10.73
C ALA A 196 -0.80 10.50 11.27
N LEU A 197 -1.03 11.80 11.54
CA LEU A 197 0.03 12.69 12.03
C LEU A 197 0.63 12.22 13.37
N PRO A 198 -0.14 11.98 14.44
CA PRO A 198 0.43 11.41 15.66
C PRO A 198 1.09 10.04 15.44
N SER A 199 0.52 9.21 14.56
CA SER A 199 1.05 7.87 14.27
C SER A 199 2.43 7.91 13.61
N VAL A 200 2.67 8.86 12.71
CA VAL A 200 4.00 9.07 12.09
C VAL A 200 4.96 9.72 13.08
N GLU A 201 4.53 10.67 13.91
CA GLU A 201 5.40 11.32 14.90
C GLU A 201 5.90 10.37 15.99
N LEU A 202 5.10 9.37 16.35
CA LEU A 202 5.45 8.33 17.31
C LEU A 202 6.23 7.17 16.70
N TRP A 203 6.28 7.08 15.37
CA TRP A 203 7.02 6.04 14.68
C TRP A 203 8.52 6.35 14.70
N LYS A 204 9.30 5.49 15.35
CA LYS A 204 10.76 5.60 15.40
C LYS A 204 11.37 4.81 14.24
N VAL A 205 12.12 5.50 13.37
CA VAL A 205 12.76 4.97 12.15
C VAL A 205 14.26 5.32 12.11
#